data_AF-A0A0F8XH44-F1
#
_entry.id   AF-A0A0F8XH44-F1
#
_cell.length_a   1.000
_cell.length_b   1.000
_cell.length_c   1.000
_cell.angle_alpha   90.00
_cell.angle_beta   90.00
_cell.angle_gamma   90.00
#
_symmetry.space_group_name_H-M   'P 1'
#
loop_
_entity.id
_entity.type
_entity.pdbx_description
1 polymer ?
#
loop_
_entity_poly.entity_id
_entity_poly.type
_entity_poly.pdbx_seq_one_letter_code
_entity_poly.pdbx_strand_id
1 'polypeptide(L)'
;TIHPGAQVVRVALGKATLAIAFDAAKGDAPDFDRVRLDFTGRGNFANARVVRRYMKVAHQRTGKLDYCFRERPMTITVGGRKMVVEFICTYTETRRPGGKPAQSVRLSIATAVQGNCRFGDVVRNVRVIDANNNLTLTDVGAPAWSRDLQNARGDRLRVDFGSGDFKYSLRGLYGSPVLVAGRLYDIVVSDDGARIDAKPYTGKIGYVRIDHPAWQASFFGPRSVIPAEGGPKPVPIPVGQYQMASYREWICPQRTNCSRRLFLADSPSPPTVTIAEGKTADLRIGAPVTGRVRGIQAGRVVLFKPLARAMASAVAKPMPRTSRARR
;
A
#
# COMPACT_ATOMS: atom_id res chain seq x y z
N THR A 1 -25.04 -24.74 6.00
CA THR A 1 -26.20 -23.88 5.70
C THR A 1 -25.88 -22.44 6.06
N ILE A 2 -26.63 -21.47 5.55
CA ILE A 2 -26.47 -20.03 5.88
C ILE A 2 -27.61 -19.59 6.79
N HIS A 3 -27.42 -18.49 7.51
CA HIS A 3 -28.48 -17.93 8.34
C HIS A 3 -29.68 -17.46 7.49
N PRO A 4 -30.94 -17.59 7.95
CA PRO A 4 -32.11 -17.10 7.21
C PRO A 4 -32.06 -15.59 6.87
N GLY A 5 -31.39 -14.80 7.70
CA GLY A 5 -31.14 -13.37 7.45
C GLY A 5 -29.93 -13.06 6.57
N ALA A 6 -29.26 -14.08 6.01
CA ALA A 6 -28.10 -13.88 5.15
C ALA A 6 -28.51 -13.24 3.81
N GLN A 7 -27.66 -12.36 3.28
CA GLN A 7 -27.83 -11.80 1.95
C GLN A 7 -26.96 -12.54 0.96
N VAL A 8 -27.52 -12.99 -0.16
CA VAL A 8 -26.79 -13.72 -1.19
C VAL A 8 -26.65 -12.86 -2.44
N VAL A 9 -25.42 -12.71 -2.90
CA VAL A 9 -25.07 -12.04 -4.16
C VAL A 9 -24.38 -13.04 -5.08
N ARG A 10 -24.71 -12.99 -6.37
CA ARG A 10 -24.03 -13.77 -7.41
C ARG A 10 -23.24 -12.82 -8.29
N VAL A 11 -21.96 -13.12 -8.46
CA VAL A 11 -21.04 -12.32 -9.27
C VAL A 11 -20.59 -13.17 -10.45
N ALA A 12 -20.85 -12.69 -11.66
CA ALA A 12 -20.28 -13.26 -12.88
C ALA A 12 -18.85 -12.74 -13.06
N LEU A 13 -17.89 -13.64 -13.22
CA LEU A 13 -16.48 -13.36 -13.45
C LEU A 13 -16.07 -14.10 -14.74
N GLY A 14 -16.26 -13.44 -15.88
CA GLY A 14 -16.14 -14.09 -17.18
C GLY A 14 -17.14 -15.25 -17.31
N LYS A 15 -16.63 -16.48 -17.52
CA LYS A 15 -17.45 -17.70 -17.62
C LYS A 15 -17.76 -18.34 -16.24
N ALA A 16 -17.14 -17.86 -15.17
CA ALA A 16 -17.36 -18.38 -13.82
C ALA A 16 -18.45 -17.58 -13.10
N THR A 17 -19.19 -18.24 -12.21
CA THR A 17 -20.08 -17.58 -11.26
C THR A 17 -19.60 -17.85 -9.84
N LEU A 18 -19.47 -16.80 -9.05
CA LEU A 18 -19.21 -16.88 -7.62
C LEU A 18 -20.48 -16.49 -6.87
N ALA A 19 -20.96 -17.35 -5.97
CA ALA A 19 -22.01 -16.99 -5.03
C ALA A 19 -21.38 -16.60 -3.68
N ILE A 20 -21.80 -15.45 -3.15
CA ILE A 20 -21.31 -14.88 -1.89
C ILE A 20 -22.51 -14.72 -0.97
N ALA A 21 -22.48 -15.35 0.20
CA ALA A 21 -23.45 -15.10 1.25
C ALA A 21 -22.82 -14.24 2.34
N PHE A 22 -23.36 -13.03 2.55
CA PHE A 22 -23.09 -12.20 3.73
C PHE A 22 -23.92 -12.73 4.88
N ASP A 23 -23.24 -13.29 5.87
CA ASP A 23 -23.82 -14.20 6.86
C ASP A 23 -23.37 -13.81 8.28
N ALA A 24 -23.98 -14.43 9.27
CA ALA A 24 -23.61 -14.26 10.67
C ALA A 24 -23.41 -15.60 11.38
N ALA A 25 -22.55 -15.63 12.40
CA ALA A 25 -22.32 -16.82 13.22
C ALA A 25 -23.56 -17.28 13.97
N LYS A 26 -24.29 -16.30 14.51
CA LYS A 26 -25.41 -16.46 15.42
C LYS A 26 -26.63 -15.85 14.76
N GLY A 27 -27.80 -16.43 15.02
CA GLY A 27 -29.00 -15.98 14.34
C GLY A 27 -29.59 -14.65 14.83
N ASP A 28 -29.20 -14.24 16.03
CA ASP A 28 -29.53 -12.97 16.65
C ASP A 28 -28.48 -11.87 16.37
N ALA A 29 -27.46 -12.15 15.57
CA ALA A 29 -26.40 -11.19 15.30
C ALA A 29 -26.95 -9.97 14.55
N PRO A 30 -26.69 -8.74 15.03
CA PRO A 30 -27.23 -7.53 14.42
C PRO A 30 -26.54 -7.16 13.10
N ASP A 31 -25.42 -7.82 12.77
CA ASP A 31 -24.61 -7.52 11.59
C ASP A 31 -24.01 -8.80 10.98
N PHE A 32 -23.58 -8.70 9.73
CA PHE A 32 -22.73 -9.72 9.09
C PHE A 32 -21.34 -9.78 9.74
N ASP A 33 -20.92 -10.98 10.13
CA ASP A 33 -19.59 -11.24 10.70
C ASP A 33 -18.73 -12.17 9.85
N ARG A 34 -19.30 -12.71 8.77
CA ARG A 34 -18.61 -13.58 7.83
C ARG A 34 -19.20 -13.46 6.43
N VAL A 35 -18.42 -13.87 5.45
CA VAL A 35 -18.93 -14.21 4.12
C VAL A 35 -18.63 -15.67 3.82
N ARG A 36 -19.55 -16.32 3.11
CA ARG A 36 -19.35 -17.67 2.59
C ARG A 36 -19.23 -17.63 1.09
N LEU A 37 -18.23 -18.32 0.56
CA LEU A 37 -17.86 -18.30 -0.85
C LEU A 37 -18.12 -19.66 -1.47
N ASP A 38 -19.01 -19.70 -2.46
CA ASP A 38 -19.26 -20.86 -3.30
C ASP A 38 -18.77 -20.59 -4.73
N PHE A 39 -17.59 -21.14 -5.03
CA PHE A 39 -16.93 -21.05 -6.34
C PHE A 39 -17.59 -21.91 -7.43
N THR A 40 -18.55 -22.78 -7.08
CA THR A 40 -19.38 -23.47 -8.09
C THR A 40 -20.46 -22.54 -8.66
N GLY A 41 -20.75 -21.45 -7.96
CA GLY A 41 -21.79 -20.50 -8.32
C GLY A 41 -23.20 -21.04 -8.15
N ARG A 42 -23.41 -22.23 -7.56
CA ARG A 42 -24.74 -22.84 -7.42
C ARG A 42 -25.48 -22.34 -6.18
N GLY A 43 -24.78 -21.69 -5.25
CA GLY A 43 -25.30 -21.28 -3.95
C GLY A 43 -25.22 -22.40 -2.90
N ASN A 44 -24.33 -23.38 -3.09
CA ASN A 44 -24.12 -24.45 -2.11
C ASN A 44 -23.14 -23.98 -1.03
N PHE A 45 -23.68 -23.48 0.07
CA PHE A 45 -22.89 -22.95 1.19
C PHE A 45 -22.63 -23.95 2.31
N ALA A 46 -23.00 -25.23 2.15
CA ALA A 46 -22.76 -26.26 3.17
C ALA A 46 -21.26 -26.43 3.46
N ASN A 47 -20.45 -26.48 2.39
CA ASN A 47 -19.00 -26.65 2.44
C ASN A 47 -18.25 -25.42 1.90
N ALA A 48 -18.92 -24.27 1.86
CA ALA A 48 -18.32 -23.05 1.34
C ALA A 48 -17.15 -22.57 2.21
N ARG A 49 -16.17 -21.95 1.57
CA ARG A 49 -15.10 -21.25 2.29
C ARG A 49 -15.69 -20.09 3.08
N VAL A 50 -15.31 -19.96 4.35
CA VAL A 50 -15.79 -18.90 5.24
C VAL A 50 -14.69 -17.88 5.47
N VAL A 51 -14.93 -16.62 5.11
CA VAL A 51 -14.04 -15.49 5.40
C VAL A 51 -14.67 -14.65 6.51
N ARG A 52 -13.93 -14.40 7.59
CA ARG A 52 -14.42 -13.58 8.71
C ARG A 52 -14.32 -12.09 8.39
N ARG A 53 -15.20 -11.31 9.02
CA ARG A 53 -15.14 -9.84 8.99
C ARG A 53 -13.84 -9.39 9.64
N TYR A 54 -13.05 -8.65 8.87
CA TYR A 54 -11.80 -8.03 9.31
C TYR A 54 -12.06 -6.70 10.02
N MET A 55 -13.02 -5.90 9.52
CA MET A 55 -13.31 -4.59 10.07
C MET A 55 -14.77 -4.18 9.83
N LYS A 56 -15.33 -3.40 10.76
CA LYS A 56 -16.59 -2.65 10.62
C LYS A 56 -16.30 -1.17 10.88
N VAL A 57 -16.74 -0.29 9.99
CA VAL A 57 -16.61 1.17 10.16
C VAL A 57 -17.99 1.80 10.06
N ALA A 58 -18.39 2.53 11.10
CA ALA A 58 -19.62 3.31 11.12
C ALA A 58 -19.31 4.80 10.93
N HIS A 59 -19.82 5.38 9.85
CA HIS A 59 -19.67 6.79 9.52
C HIS A 59 -20.93 7.54 9.98
N GLN A 60 -20.91 8.03 11.22
CA GLN A 60 -22.09 8.65 11.86
C GLN A 60 -22.71 9.78 11.03
N ARG A 61 -21.88 10.62 10.38
CA ARG A 61 -22.36 11.76 9.58
C ARG A 61 -23.10 11.37 8.30
N THR A 62 -22.77 10.22 7.71
CA THR A 62 -23.32 9.79 6.41
C THR A 62 -24.29 8.63 6.54
N GLY A 63 -24.48 8.08 7.75
CA GLY A 63 -25.27 6.87 7.96
C GLY A 63 -24.72 5.64 7.25
N LYS A 64 -23.43 5.65 6.88
CA LYS A 64 -22.75 4.60 6.12
C LYS A 64 -22.12 3.57 7.07
N LEU A 65 -22.32 2.29 6.79
CA LEU A 65 -21.70 1.16 7.46
C LEU A 65 -20.87 0.37 6.44
N ASP A 66 -19.56 0.34 6.64
CA ASP A 66 -18.63 -0.44 5.82
C ASP A 66 -18.21 -1.71 6.55
N TYR A 67 -18.38 -2.85 5.89
CA TYR A 67 -17.93 -4.17 6.34
C TYR A 67 -16.82 -4.64 5.41
N CYS A 68 -15.62 -4.86 5.95
CA CYS A 68 -14.51 -5.41 5.19
C CYS A 68 -14.28 -6.87 5.61
N PHE A 69 -14.32 -7.76 4.64
CA PHE A 69 -14.00 -9.18 4.75
C PHE A 69 -12.69 -9.42 4.01
N ARG A 70 -11.72 -9.97 4.72
CA ARG A 70 -10.39 -10.23 4.18
C ARG A 70 -9.87 -11.51 4.80
N GLU A 71 -9.24 -12.35 4.00
CA GLU A 71 -8.51 -13.50 4.51
C GLU A 71 -7.04 -13.45 4.09
N ARG A 72 -6.21 -14.26 4.77
CA ARG A 72 -4.91 -14.66 4.22
C ARG A 72 -5.15 -15.36 2.86
N PRO A 73 -4.16 -15.38 1.95
CA PRO A 73 -4.32 -16.02 0.67
C PRO A 73 -4.80 -17.44 0.87
N MET A 74 -5.84 -17.79 0.13
CA MET A 74 -6.47 -19.10 0.23
C MET A 74 -6.22 -19.87 -1.04
N THR A 75 -6.03 -21.18 -0.89
CA THR A 75 -6.00 -22.08 -2.05
C THR A 75 -7.43 -22.39 -2.47
N ILE A 76 -7.76 -22.07 -3.70
CA ILE A 76 -9.01 -22.46 -4.35
C ILE A 76 -8.71 -23.46 -5.47
N THR A 77 -9.72 -24.21 -5.88
CA THR A 77 -9.64 -25.08 -7.06
C THR A 77 -10.63 -24.58 -8.10
N VAL A 78 -10.14 -24.22 -9.28
CA VAL A 78 -10.96 -23.75 -10.41
C VAL A 78 -10.59 -24.56 -11.63
N GLY A 79 -11.57 -25.26 -12.23
CA GLY A 79 -11.31 -26.12 -13.39
C GLY A 79 -10.24 -27.20 -13.13
N GLY A 80 -10.16 -27.74 -11.91
CA GLY A 80 -9.17 -28.75 -11.50
C GLY A 80 -7.78 -28.20 -11.14
N ARG A 81 -7.49 -26.92 -11.42
CA ARG A 81 -6.23 -26.28 -11.04
C ARG A 81 -6.32 -25.68 -9.65
N LYS A 82 -5.32 -25.97 -8.80
CA LYS A 82 -5.13 -25.29 -7.52
C LYS A 82 -4.47 -23.93 -7.73
N MET A 83 -5.04 -22.89 -7.14
CA MET A 83 -4.56 -21.52 -7.24
C MET A 83 -4.59 -20.86 -5.86
N VAL A 84 -3.58 -20.07 -5.54
CA VAL A 84 -3.60 -19.23 -4.34
C VAL A 84 -4.13 -17.85 -4.73
N VAL A 85 -5.14 -17.37 -4.00
CA VAL A 85 -5.79 -16.07 -4.28
C VAL A 85 -5.84 -15.18 -3.06
N GLU A 86 -5.60 -13.87 -3.25
CA GLU A 86 -6.00 -12.84 -2.30
C GLU A 86 -7.48 -12.54 -2.49
N PHE A 87 -8.23 -12.47 -1.38
CA PHE A 87 -9.64 -12.10 -1.37
C PHE A 87 -9.87 -10.90 -0.47
N ILE A 88 -10.52 -9.89 -1.02
CA ILE A 88 -11.03 -8.74 -0.29
C ILE A 88 -12.45 -8.48 -0.78
N CYS A 89 -13.39 -8.46 0.14
CA CYS A 89 -14.77 -8.08 -0.14
C CYS A 89 -15.17 -6.96 0.82
N THR A 90 -15.71 -5.89 0.27
CA THR A 90 -16.32 -4.81 1.04
C THR A 90 -17.81 -4.79 0.76
N TYR A 91 -18.61 -4.91 1.80
CA TYR A 91 -20.05 -4.66 1.74
C TYR A 91 -20.32 -3.33 2.43
N THR A 92 -21.07 -2.46 1.75
CA THR A 92 -21.44 -1.13 2.23
C THR A 92 -22.95 -1.04 2.33
N GLU A 93 -23.43 -0.56 3.46
CA GLU A 93 -24.82 -0.15 3.64
C GLU A 93 -24.85 1.36 3.88
N THR A 94 -25.66 2.10 3.14
CA THR A 94 -25.88 3.54 3.36
C THR A 94 -27.34 3.77 3.69
N ARG A 95 -27.62 4.18 4.93
CA ARG A 95 -28.97 4.52 5.37
C ARG A 95 -29.33 5.91 4.86
N ARG A 96 -30.49 6.01 4.21
CA ARG A 96 -31.05 7.28 3.73
C ARG A 96 -32.31 7.61 4.53
N PRO A 97 -32.49 8.83 5.04
CA PRO A 97 -33.73 9.22 5.71
C PRO A 97 -34.95 8.95 4.81
N GLY A 98 -35.96 8.26 5.35
CA GLY A 98 -37.21 7.97 4.64
C GLY A 98 -37.12 6.98 3.46
N GLY A 99 -35.96 6.33 3.25
CA GLY A 99 -35.75 5.44 2.10
C GLY A 99 -35.18 4.07 2.48
N LYS A 100 -35.21 3.14 1.52
CA LYS A 100 -34.53 1.85 1.67
C LYS A 100 -33.00 2.06 1.72
N PRO A 101 -32.26 1.31 2.56
CA PRO A 101 -30.81 1.37 2.56
C PRO A 101 -30.23 1.06 1.18
N ALA A 102 -29.29 1.88 0.73
CA ALA A 102 -28.52 1.59 -0.48
C ALA A 102 -27.40 0.62 -0.10
N GLN A 103 -27.29 -0.49 -0.83
CA GLN A 103 -26.29 -1.54 -0.56
C GLN A 103 -25.34 -1.63 -1.74
N SER A 104 -24.04 -1.83 -1.48
CA SER A 104 -23.07 -2.09 -2.53
C SER A 104 -22.02 -3.10 -2.08
N VAL A 105 -21.56 -3.89 -3.03
CA VAL A 105 -20.49 -4.88 -2.84
C VAL A 105 -19.35 -4.53 -3.79
N ARG A 106 -18.14 -4.44 -3.23
CA ARG A 106 -16.90 -4.41 -4.00
C ARG A 106 -16.13 -5.70 -3.70
N LEU A 107 -15.87 -6.48 -4.74
CA LEU A 107 -15.09 -7.70 -4.67
C LEU A 107 -13.75 -7.50 -5.38
N SER A 108 -12.67 -7.97 -4.76
CA SER A 108 -11.35 -8.11 -5.37
C SER A 108 -10.86 -9.53 -5.09
N ILE A 109 -10.63 -10.28 -6.17
CA ILE A 109 -9.97 -11.58 -6.15
C ILE A 109 -8.82 -11.49 -7.13
N ALA A 110 -7.63 -11.78 -6.66
CA ALA A 110 -6.41 -11.73 -7.45
C ALA A 110 -5.57 -12.96 -7.18
N THR A 111 -4.88 -13.47 -8.20
CA THR A 111 -3.88 -14.52 -7.95
C THR A 111 -2.74 -13.96 -7.10
N ALA A 112 -2.17 -14.79 -6.25
CA ALA A 112 -1.11 -14.36 -5.35
C ALA A 112 -0.17 -15.51 -5.01
N VAL A 113 1.07 -15.17 -4.72
CA VAL A 113 2.03 -16.07 -4.06
C VAL A 113 2.39 -15.46 -2.70
N GLN A 114 2.53 -16.32 -1.69
CA GLN A 114 2.90 -15.92 -0.35
C GLN A 114 3.88 -16.92 0.26
N GLY A 115 4.90 -16.41 0.92
CA GLY A 115 5.91 -17.24 1.59
C GLY A 115 6.72 -16.43 2.61
N ASN A 116 7.46 -17.16 3.44
CA ASN A 116 8.41 -16.56 4.37
C ASN A 116 9.75 -16.41 3.66
N CYS A 117 10.20 -15.17 3.45
CA CYS A 117 11.49 -14.88 2.85
C CYS A 117 12.49 -14.46 3.94
N ARG A 118 13.76 -14.81 3.74
CA ARG A 118 14.85 -14.44 4.64
C ARG A 118 15.52 -13.14 4.18
N PHE A 119 15.64 -12.20 5.10
CA PHE A 119 16.25 -10.87 4.93
C PHE A 119 17.42 -10.73 5.90
N GLY A 120 18.55 -11.38 5.58
CA GLY A 120 19.65 -11.54 6.54
C GLY A 120 19.18 -12.39 7.72
N ASP A 121 19.18 -11.82 8.92
CA ASP A 121 18.81 -12.52 10.16
C ASP A 121 17.31 -12.47 10.46
N VAL A 122 16.53 -11.76 9.64
CA VAL A 122 15.08 -11.58 9.85
C VAL A 122 14.30 -12.37 8.82
N VAL A 123 13.25 -13.05 9.26
CA VAL A 123 12.26 -13.69 8.36
C VAL A 123 10.99 -12.85 8.34
N ARG A 124 10.50 -12.52 7.14
CA ARG A 124 9.22 -11.81 6.95
C ARG A 124 8.34 -12.56 5.98
N ASN A 125 7.03 -12.47 6.21
CA ASN A 125 6.04 -12.94 5.26
C ASN A 125 5.97 -11.93 4.09
N VAL A 126 6.10 -12.43 2.87
CA VAL A 126 6.09 -11.65 1.63
C VAL A 126 4.94 -12.14 0.75
N ARG A 127 4.27 -11.20 0.09
CA ARG A 127 3.18 -11.49 -0.84
C ARG A 127 3.37 -10.71 -2.13
N VAL A 128 3.26 -11.40 -3.26
CA VAL A 128 3.10 -10.81 -4.59
C VAL A 128 1.69 -11.09 -5.07
N ILE A 129 1.03 -10.09 -5.64
CA ILE A 129 -0.36 -10.12 -6.08
C ILE A 129 -0.42 -9.66 -7.53
N ASP A 130 -1.05 -10.47 -8.36
CA ASP A 130 -1.40 -10.15 -9.74
C ASP A 130 -2.42 -9.01 -9.75
N ALA A 131 -1.98 -7.81 -10.12
CA ALA A 131 -2.85 -6.64 -10.12
C ALA A 131 -3.44 -6.28 -11.48
N ASN A 132 -2.92 -6.84 -12.57
CA ASN A 132 -3.47 -6.63 -13.91
C ASN A 132 -4.41 -7.78 -14.32
N ASN A 133 -4.55 -8.80 -13.49
CA ASN A 133 -5.40 -9.98 -13.64
C ASN A 133 -5.05 -10.82 -14.88
N ASN A 134 -3.76 -10.89 -15.25
CA ASN A 134 -3.30 -11.70 -16.37
C ASN A 134 -2.90 -13.13 -15.95
N LEU A 135 -3.01 -13.46 -14.65
CA LEU A 135 -2.69 -14.74 -14.04
C LEU A 135 -1.19 -15.09 -14.00
N THR A 136 -0.31 -14.10 -14.17
CA THR A 136 1.14 -14.22 -13.92
C THR A 136 1.52 -13.43 -12.67
N LEU A 137 2.61 -13.85 -12.01
CA LEU A 137 3.11 -13.24 -10.76
C LEU A 137 4.55 -12.74 -10.89
N THR A 138 4.96 -12.49 -12.14
CA THR A 138 6.30 -12.08 -12.52
C THR A 138 6.31 -10.76 -13.28
N ASP A 139 5.19 -10.03 -13.29
CA ASP A 139 5.06 -8.80 -14.05
C ASP A 139 5.74 -7.66 -13.30
N VAL A 140 6.90 -7.24 -13.79
CA VAL A 140 7.64 -6.10 -13.23
C VAL A 140 6.75 -4.86 -13.24
N GLY A 141 6.53 -4.30 -12.06
CA GLY A 141 5.67 -3.15 -11.93
C GLY A 141 6.38 -1.85 -12.32
N ALA A 142 5.62 -0.96 -12.94
CA ALA A 142 6.07 0.37 -13.32
C ALA A 142 5.14 1.44 -12.72
N PRO A 143 5.67 2.47 -12.05
CA PRO A 143 4.85 3.54 -11.51
C PRO A 143 4.04 4.24 -12.61
N ALA A 144 2.79 4.59 -12.33
CA ALA A 144 2.04 5.50 -13.18
C ALA A 144 2.36 6.96 -12.81
N TRP A 145 2.16 7.86 -13.77
CA TRP A 145 2.32 9.32 -13.59
C TRP A 145 1.49 9.89 -12.43
N SER A 146 0.43 9.19 -12.02
CA SER A 146 -0.47 9.58 -10.94
C SER A 146 0.10 9.41 -9.54
N ARG A 147 1.33 8.89 -9.36
CA ARG A 147 2.01 8.74 -8.05
C ARG A 147 1.21 7.93 -7.01
N ASP A 148 0.20 7.21 -7.47
CA ASP A 148 -0.59 6.27 -6.69
C ASP A 148 -0.20 4.84 -7.09
N LEU A 149 0.18 4.04 -6.10
CA LEU A 149 0.45 2.62 -6.30
C LEU A 149 -0.74 1.88 -6.91
N GLN A 150 -1.97 2.34 -6.70
CA GLN A 150 -3.14 1.69 -7.30
C GLN A 150 -3.16 1.80 -8.83
N ASN A 151 -2.58 2.85 -9.38
CA ASN A 151 -2.55 3.12 -10.81
C ASN A 151 -1.31 2.57 -11.52
N ALA A 152 -0.31 2.12 -10.76
CA ALA A 152 0.92 1.55 -11.32
C ALA A 152 0.63 0.27 -12.12
N ARG A 153 1.45 -0.04 -13.13
CA ARG A 153 1.37 -1.29 -13.90
C ARG A 153 2.05 -2.44 -13.15
N GLY A 154 1.79 -3.68 -13.59
CA GLY A 154 2.39 -4.92 -13.08
C GLY A 154 1.97 -5.28 -11.65
N ASP A 155 2.71 -6.21 -11.05
CA ASP A 155 2.30 -6.87 -9.82
C ASP A 155 2.59 -6.05 -8.57
N ARG A 156 1.80 -6.29 -7.53
CA ARG A 156 1.94 -5.61 -6.24
C ARG A 156 2.75 -6.46 -5.30
N LEU A 157 3.67 -5.81 -4.60
CA LEU A 157 4.48 -6.42 -3.56
C LEU A 157 4.03 -5.92 -2.18
N ARG A 158 3.94 -6.84 -1.23
CA ARG A 158 3.78 -6.53 0.19
C ARG A 158 4.79 -7.30 1.01
N VAL A 159 5.40 -6.64 1.99
CA VAL A 159 6.27 -7.26 3.00
C VAL A 159 5.70 -6.95 4.36
N ASP A 160 5.33 -7.98 5.12
CA ASP A 160 4.72 -7.84 6.44
C ASP A 160 5.75 -7.34 7.46
N PHE A 161 5.34 -6.44 8.35
CA PHE A 161 6.16 -6.01 9.48
C PHE A 161 6.16 -6.98 10.67
N GLY A 162 5.48 -8.13 10.55
CA GLY A 162 5.43 -9.18 11.57
C GLY A 162 4.04 -9.41 12.17
N SER A 163 3.01 -8.76 11.63
CA SER A 163 1.62 -8.94 12.05
C SER A 163 1.01 -10.27 11.59
N GLY A 164 1.56 -10.87 10.54
CA GLY A 164 1.10 -12.11 9.93
C GLY A 164 -0.18 -11.96 9.08
N ASP A 165 -0.83 -10.80 9.10
CA ASP A 165 -2.04 -10.49 8.33
C ASP A 165 -1.83 -9.35 7.32
N PHE A 166 -0.59 -8.86 7.19
CA PHE A 166 -0.24 -7.69 6.39
C PHE A 166 -1.12 -6.46 6.70
N LYS A 167 -1.61 -6.32 7.93
CA LYS A 167 -2.25 -5.09 8.41
C LYS A 167 -1.24 -3.95 8.38
N TYR A 168 -0.02 -4.23 8.82
CA TYR A 168 1.13 -3.35 8.71
C TYR A 168 2.12 -3.99 7.75
N SER A 169 2.26 -3.41 6.56
CA SER A 169 3.19 -3.91 5.55
C SER A 169 3.83 -2.75 4.80
N LEU A 170 5.06 -2.98 4.30
CA LEU A 170 5.57 -2.23 3.16
C LEU A 170 4.72 -2.57 1.94
N ARG A 171 4.52 -1.59 1.07
CA ARG A 171 3.76 -1.74 -0.18
C ARG A 171 4.61 -1.18 -1.31
N GLY A 172 4.84 -2.00 -2.33
CA GLY A 172 5.64 -1.64 -3.49
C GLY A 172 5.15 -2.39 -4.73
N LEU A 173 6.03 -2.43 -5.72
CA LEU A 173 5.81 -3.13 -6.98
C LEU A 173 6.74 -4.34 -7.05
N TYR A 174 6.29 -5.43 -7.65
CA TYR A 174 7.19 -6.52 -7.99
C TYR A 174 8.29 -6.01 -8.95
N GLY A 175 9.52 -6.50 -8.78
CA GLY A 175 10.71 -5.98 -9.46
C GLY A 175 11.28 -4.67 -8.88
N SER A 176 10.63 -4.04 -7.90
CA SER A 176 11.25 -2.96 -7.10
C SER A 176 11.95 -3.54 -5.87
N PRO A 177 13.19 -3.12 -5.56
CA PRO A 177 13.86 -3.50 -4.33
C PRO A 177 13.09 -3.03 -3.10
N VAL A 178 13.14 -3.83 -2.03
CA VAL A 178 12.54 -3.50 -0.73
C VAL A 178 13.59 -3.34 0.34
N LEU A 179 13.40 -2.33 1.20
CA LEU A 179 14.24 -2.12 2.36
C LEU A 179 13.70 -2.90 3.54
N VAL A 180 14.46 -3.88 4.04
CA VAL A 180 14.13 -4.67 5.22
C VAL A 180 15.34 -4.71 6.13
N ALA A 181 15.16 -4.40 7.42
CA ALA A 181 16.23 -4.39 8.41
C ALA A 181 17.49 -3.60 7.96
N GLY A 182 17.28 -2.46 7.29
CA GLY A 182 18.35 -1.56 6.86
C GLY A 182 19.13 -2.01 5.63
N ARG A 183 18.72 -3.10 4.95
CA ARG A 183 19.34 -3.59 3.71
C ARG A 183 18.31 -3.72 2.60
N LEU A 184 18.75 -3.56 1.36
CA LEU A 184 17.90 -3.71 0.17
C LEU A 184 17.91 -5.15 -0.32
N TYR A 185 16.74 -5.63 -0.73
CA TYR A 185 16.54 -6.98 -1.27
C TYR A 185 15.66 -6.95 -2.50
N ASP A 186 15.99 -7.81 -3.46
CA ASP A 186 15.13 -8.15 -4.58
C ASP A 186 14.24 -9.33 -4.21
N ILE A 187 12.96 -9.22 -4.53
CA ILE A 187 12.00 -10.31 -4.36
C ILE A 187 11.93 -11.09 -5.67
N VAL A 188 12.04 -12.41 -5.56
CA VAL A 188 12.02 -13.32 -6.72
C VAL A 188 10.84 -14.27 -6.55
N VAL A 189 10.00 -14.33 -7.58
CA VAL A 189 8.95 -15.34 -7.72
C VAL A 189 9.42 -16.38 -8.73
N SER A 190 9.18 -17.67 -8.46
CA SER A 190 9.51 -18.74 -9.42
C SER A 190 8.69 -18.61 -10.69
N ASP A 191 9.18 -19.16 -11.81
CA ASP A 191 8.53 -19.06 -13.12
C ASP A 191 7.08 -19.61 -13.12
N ASP A 192 6.83 -20.63 -12.29
CA ASP A 192 5.50 -21.23 -12.10
C ASP A 192 4.59 -20.47 -11.11
N GLY A 193 5.10 -19.39 -10.50
CA GLY A 193 4.39 -18.59 -9.50
C GLY A 193 4.18 -19.29 -8.15
N ALA A 194 4.80 -20.45 -7.92
CA ALA A 194 4.52 -21.27 -6.74
C ALA A 194 5.39 -20.91 -5.53
N ARG A 195 6.55 -20.30 -5.73
CA ARG A 195 7.53 -19.96 -4.69
C ARG A 195 7.91 -18.50 -4.74
N ILE A 196 8.25 -17.97 -3.58
CA ILE A 196 8.74 -16.61 -3.41
C ILE A 196 9.96 -16.62 -2.48
N ASP A 197 10.98 -15.86 -2.82
CA ASP A 197 12.22 -15.72 -2.07
C ASP A 197 12.73 -14.26 -2.11
N ALA A 198 13.74 -13.95 -1.30
CA ALA A 198 14.41 -12.66 -1.28
C ALA A 198 15.92 -12.84 -1.44
N LYS A 199 16.54 -12.02 -2.29
CA LYS A 199 17.99 -11.99 -2.51
C LYS A 199 18.54 -10.61 -2.17
N PRO A 200 19.77 -10.49 -1.63
CA PRO A 200 20.40 -9.19 -1.45
C PRO A 200 20.43 -8.42 -2.76
N TYR A 201 20.06 -7.14 -2.72
CA TYR A 201 20.11 -6.26 -3.89
C TYR A 201 21.57 -6.04 -4.31
N THR A 202 21.87 -6.26 -5.58
CA THR A 202 23.24 -6.15 -6.14
C THR A 202 23.48 -4.89 -6.95
N GLY A 203 22.44 -4.07 -7.18
CA GLY A 203 22.58 -2.82 -7.90
C GLY A 203 23.24 -1.71 -7.09
N LYS A 204 23.52 -0.60 -7.76
CA LYS A 204 24.17 0.57 -7.14
C LYS A 204 23.25 1.23 -6.11
N ILE A 205 23.81 1.58 -4.96
CA ILE A 205 23.10 2.24 -3.87
C ILE A 205 23.69 3.61 -3.56
N GLY A 206 22.82 4.54 -3.19
CA GLY A 206 23.18 5.72 -2.39
C GLY A 206 22.34 5.73 -1.12
N TYR A 207 22.23 6.89 -0.48
CA TYR A 207 21.55 7.00 0.81
C TYR A 207 20.65 8.23 0.86
N VAL A 208 19.55 8.10 1.60
CA VAL A 208 18.69 9.23 2.00
C VAL A 208 18.82 9.42 3.50
N ARG A 209 18.99 10.66 3.94
CA ARG A 209 18.85 11.03 5.35
C ARG A 209 17.70 12.02 5.50
N ILE A 210 16.80 11.69 6.43
CA ILE A 210 15.76 12.59 6.93
C ILE A 210 16.00 12.67 8.43
N ASP A 211 16.23 13.89 8.93
CA ASP A 211 16.55 14.13 10.33
C ASP A 211 15.30 14.03 11.21
N HIS A 212 14.82 12.82 11.41
CA HIS A 212 13.65 12.54 12.24
C HIS A 212 13.80 11.20 12.98
N PRO A 213 13.35 11.09 14.25
CA PRO A 213 13.49 9.85 15.03
C PRO A 213 12.91 8.61 14.36
N ALA A 214 11.75 8.75 13.70
CA ALA A 214 11.13 7.71 12.90
C ALA A 214 10.31 8.29 11.76
N TRP A 215 10.49 7.74 10.58
CA TRP A 215 9.75 8.12 9.37
C TRP A 215 9.47 6.93 8.46
N GLN A 216 8.53 7.13 7.54
CA GLN A 216 8.21 6.24 6.44
C GLN A 216 7.94 7.08 5.20
N ALA A 217 8.51 6.69 4.07
CA ALA A 217 8.28 7.35 2.79
C ALA A 217 8.14 6.34 1.65
N SER A 218 7.53 6.78 0.56
CA SER A 218 7.56 6.05 -0.72
C SER A 218 8.24 6.90 -1.77
N PHE A 219 9.37 6.42 -2.29
CA PHE A 219 10.15 7.07 -3.34
C PHE A 219 9.76 6.49 -4.70
N PHE A 220 9.15 7.30 -5.55
CA PHE A 220 8.69 6.94 -6.90
C PHE A 220 9.73 7.39 -7.91
N GLY A 221 10.42 6.43 -8.53
CA GLY A 221 11.30 6.67 -9.67
C GLY A 221 10.59 6.35 -10.99
N PRO A 222 11.28 6.48 -12.14
CA PRO A 222 10.70 6.14 -13.44
C PRO A 222 10.33 4.66 -13.61
N ARG A 223 10.99 3.76 -12.87
CA ARG A 223 10.85 2.30 -13.02
C ARG A 223 10.57 1.55 -11.71
N SER A 224 10.52 2.25 -10.58
CA SER A 224 10.38 1.59 -9.28
C SER A 224 9.66 2.44 -8.25
N VAL A 225 9.05 1.77 -7.28
CA VAL A 225 8.60 2.40 -6.03
C VAL A 225 9.36 1.77 -4.89
N ILE A 226 10.13 2.59 -4.17
CA ILE A 226 10.92 2.15 -3.02
C ILE A 226 10.21 2.61 -1.74
N PRO A 227 9.41 1.75 -1.09
CA PRO A 227 8.92 2.02 0.24
C PRO A 227 10.10 1.90 1.21
N ALA A 228 10.35 2.96 1.97
CA ALA A 228 11.46 3.03 2.91
C ALA A 228 10.99 3.50 4.27
N GLU A 229 11.70 3.03 5.28
CA GLU A 229 11.57 3.49 6.64
C GLU A 229 12.94 3.71 7.25
N GLY A 230 13.00 4.67 8.15
CA GLY A 230 14.25 5.03 8.80
C GLY A 230 14.02 5.81 10.06
N GLY A 231 15.15 6.18 10.65
CA GLY A 231 15.25 7.20 11.69
C GLY A 231 16.28 8.25 11.26
N PRO A 232 17.09 8.78 12.20
CA PRO A 232 18.01 9.89 11.89
C PRO A 232 19.23 9.45 11.06
N LYS A 233 19.50 8.15 10.97
CA LYS A 233 20.63 7.62 10.19
C LYS A 233 20.26 7.51 8.70
N PRO A 234 21.25 7.66 7.80
CA PRO A 234 21.03 7.44 6.37
C PRO A 234 20.51 6.03 6.08
N VAL A 235 19.59 5.93 5.11
CA VAL A 235 18.94 4.69 4.67
C VAL A 235 19.33 4.41 3.22
N PRO A 236 19.72 3.16 2.87
CA PRO A 236 20.11 2.84 1.51
C PRO A 236 18.91 2.85 0.57
N ILE A 237 19.08 3.46 -0.60
CA ILE A 237 18.11 3.54 -1.69
C ILE A 237 18.87 3.29 -3.00
N PRO A 238 18.30 2.59 -4.00
CA PRO A 238 18.94 2.46 -5.31
C PRO A 238 19.28 3.83 -5.92
N VAL A 239 20.36 3.88 -6.71
CA VAL A 239 20.76 5.10 -7.44
C VAL A 239 19.68 5.49 -8.44
N GLY A 240 19.33 6.78 -8.48
CA GLY A 240 18.32 7.29 -9.40
C GLY A 240 17.71 8.62 -8.96
N GLN A 241 16.73 9.08 -9.75
CA GLN A 241 15.91 10.25 -9.43
C GLN A 241 14.54 9.79 -8.96
N TYR A 242 14.09 10.34 -7.84
CA TYR A 242 12.85 9.95 -7.19
C TYR A 242 12.01 11.15 -6.80
N GLN A 243 10.69 10.96 -6.79
CA GLN A 243 9.73 11.84 -6.15
C GLN A 243 9.19 11.17 -4.89
N MET A 244 9.10 11.89 -3.78
CA MET A 244 8.56 11.35 -2.54
C MET A 244 7.02 11.51 -2.52
N ALA A 245 6.30 10.49 -2.96
CA ALA A 245 4.85 10.55 -3.14
C ALA A 245 4.07 10.50 -1.80
N SER A 246 4.64 9.84 -0.79
CA SER A 246 4.05 9.84 0.56
C SER A 246 5.14 9.92 1.60
N TYR A 247 4.83 10.56 2.73
CA TYR A 247 5.69 10.69 3.89
C TYR A 247 4.85 10.68 5.17
N ARG A 248 5.33 9.95 6.18
CA ARG A 248 4.75 9.91 7.52
C ARG A 248 5.87 9.96 8.54
N GLU A 249 5.61 10.63 9.66
CA GLU A 249 6.57 10.69 10.75
C GLU A 249 5.91 10.52 12.12
N TRP A 250 6.67 9.97 13.06
CA TRP A 250 6.23 9.67 14.42
C TRP A 250 7.17 10.29 15.44
N ILE A 251 6.60 10.82 16.53
CA ILE A 251 7.36 11.48 17.60
C ILE A 251 8.34 10.49 18.28
N CYS A 252 7.99 9.21 18.28
CA CYS A 252 8.68 8.14 18.98
C CYS A 252 9.22 7.11 17.98
N PRO A 253 10.37 6.46 18.26
CA PRO A 253 10.92 5.40 17.44
C PRO A 253 9.99 4.18 17.28
N GLN A 254 9.18 3.88 18.29
CA GLN A 254 8.24 2.74 18.28
C GLN A 254 6.85 3.18 17.78
N ARG A 255 6.42 2.62 16.65
CA ARG A 255 5.20 3.03 15.93
C ARG A 255 3.89 2.58 16.57
N THR A 256 3.90 1.50 17.35
CA THR A 256 2.68 0.78 17.75
C THR A 256 1.81 1.54 18.74
N ASN A 257 2.32 2.57 19.42
CA ASN A 257 1.57 3.41 20.38
C ASN A 257 1.92 4.90 20.30
N CYS A 258 2.43 5.39 19.17
CA CYS A 258 2.90 6.78 19.06
C CYS A 258 2.02 7.63 18.15
N SER A 259 1.70 8.85 18.61
CA SER A 259 0.98 9.84 17.83
C SER A 259 1.74 10.17 16.54
N ARG A 260 1.02 10.12 15.42
CA ARG A 260 1.49 10.61 14.12
C ARG A 260 1.64 12.12 14.20
N ARG A 261 2.80 12.64 13.81
CA ARG A 261 3.07 14.09 13.84
C ARG A 261 2.76 14.77 12.52
N LEU A 262 3.10 14.12 11.41
CA LEU A 262 2.87 14.63 10.07
C LEU A 262 2.48 13.48 9.14
N PHE A 263 1.53 13.78 8.26
CA PHE A 263 1.20 12.95 7.11
C PHE A 263 1.18 13.82 5.86
N LEU A 264 2.04 13.52 4.91
CA LEU A 264 2.00 14.06 3.56
C LEU A 264 1.61 12.93 2.62
N ALA A 265 0.44 13.05 2.02
CA ALA A 265 0.02 12.27 0.86
C ALA A 265 -0.55 13.23 -0.18
N ASP A 266 -0.40 12.86 -1.44
CA ASP A 266 -1.02 13.56 -2.57
C ASP A 266 -0.63 15.04 -2.66
N SER A 267 0.59 15.37 -2.25
CA SER A 267 1.12 16.73 -2.43
C SER A 267 1.19 17.04 -3.94
N PRO A 268 0.68 18.20 -4.39
CA PRO A 268 0.76 18.59 -5.79
C PRO A 268 2.21 18.77 -6.26
N SER A 269 3.10 19.15 -5.33
CA SER A 269 4.53 19.39 -5.54
C SER A 269 5.38 18.59 -4.54
N PRO A 270 5.44 17.25 -4.68
CA PRO A 270 6.21 16.41 -3.78
C PRO A 270 7.71 16.70 -3.94
N PRO A 271 8.50 16.63 -2.86
CA PRO A 271 9.95 16.79 -2.96
C PRO A 271 10.55 15.76 -3.92
N THR A 272 11.52 16.22 -4.71
CA THR A 272 12.33 15.36 -5.57
C THR A 272 13.72 15.18 -4.95
N VAL A 273 14.32 14.03 -5.20
CA VAL A 273 15.65 13.69 -4.69
C VAL A 273 16.43 12.92 -5.74
N THR A 274 17.70 13.26 -5.90
CA THR A 274 18.65 12.50 -6.71
C THR A 274 19.58 11.73 -5.78
N ILE A 275 19.58 10.40 -5.91
CA ILE A 275 20.42 9.50 -5.14
C ILE A 275 21.60 9.10 -6.02
N ALA A 276 22.79 9.55 -5.63
CA ALA A 276 24.04 9.21 -6.30
C ALA A 276 24.76 8.07 -5.58
N GLU A 277 25.54 7.30 -6.33
CA GLU A 277 26.27 6.13 -5.83
C GLU A 277 27.17 6.50 -4.65
N GLY A 278 26.99 5.80 -3.52
CA GLY A 278 27.75 6.00 -2.29
C GLY A 278 27.55 7.36 -1.60
N LYS A 279 26.67 8.24 -2.09
CA LYS A 279 26.41 9.56 -1.51
C LYS A 279 25.13 9.58 -0.69
N THR A 280 25.10 10.45 0.32
CA THR A 280 23.89 10.74 1.10
C THR A 280 23.22 11.99 0.55
N ALA A 281 21.94 11.88 0.23
CA ALA A 281 21.06 13.00 -0.06
C ALA A 281 20.28 13.39 1.19
N ASP A 282 20.43 14.65 1.62
CA ASP A 282 19.73 15.20 2.76
C ASP A 282 18.37 15.77 2.35
N LEU A 283 17.31 15.16 2.86
CA LEU A 283 15.94 15.62 2.63
C LEU A 283 15.45 16.41 3.84
N ARG A 284 15.30 17.72 3.65
CA ARG A 284 14.73 18.64 4.65
C ARG A 284 13.21 18.60 4.57
N ILE A 285 12.63 17.56 5.15
CA ILE A 285 11.18 17.40 5.33
C ILE A 285 10.90 17.03 6.78
N GLY A 286 9.69 17.35 7.26
CA GLY A 286 9.22 16.93 8.56
C GLY A 286 9.44 17.95 9.66
N ALA A 287 9.13 17.56 10.88
CA ALA A 287 9.26 18.41 12.05
C ALA A 287 10.72 18.64 12.50
N PRO A 288 11.02 19.79 13.14
CA PRO A 288 10.12 20.93 13.34
C PRO A 288 9.94 21.75 12.06
N VAL A 289 8.68 21.86 11.60
CA VAL A 289 8.34 22.75 10.48
C VAL A 289 8.32 24.17 11.02
N THR A 290 9.35 24.95 10.69
CA THR A 290 9.37 26.38 10.99
C THR A 290 8.74 27.15 9.82
N GLY A 291 7.56 27.71 10.04
CA GLY A 291 6.82 28.50 9.06
C GLY A 291 6.51 29.88 9.60
N ARG A 292 6.49 30.89 8.71
CA ARG A 292 5.88 32.19 9.03
C ARG A 292 4.51 32.23 8.37
N VAL A 293 3.50 32.70 9.08
CA VAL A 293 2.17 32.97 8.51
C VAL A 293 1.94 34.47 8.49
N ARG A 294 1.29 34.96 7.44
CA ARG A 294 0.74 36.32 7.41
C ARG A 294 -0.72 36.24 7.84
N GLY A 295 -1.05 36.93 8.92
CA GLY A 295 -2.43 37.24 9.26
C GLY A 295 -2.93 38.40 8.40
N ILE A 296 -4.06 38.24 7.75
CA ILE A 296 -4.80 39.31 7.08
C ILE A 296 -6.14 39.42 7.78
N GLN A 297 -6.39 40.53 8.46
CA GLN A 297 -7.67 40.81 9.10
C GLN A 297 -8.56 41.64 8.17
N ALA A 298 -9.78 41.18 7.94
CA ALA A 298 -10.82 41.91 7.22
C ALA A 298 -12.09 41.91 8.09
N GLY A 299 -12.36 43.05 8.75
CA GLY A 299 -13.41 43.14 9.76
C GLY A 299 -13.17 42.19 10.94
N ARG A 300 -14.13 41.27 11.18
CA ARG A 300 -14.08 40.25 12.26
C ARG A 300 -13.44 38.92 11.84
N VAL A 301 -12.96 38.80 10.61
CA VAL A 301 -12.33 37.56 10.10
C VAL A 301 -10.82 37.73 10.03
N VAL A 302 -10.07 36.78 10.60
CA VAL A 302 -8.62 36.68 10.46
C VAL A 302 -8.29 35.51 9.55
N LEU A 303 -7.66 35.79 8.40
CA LEU A 303 -7.17 34.79 7.47
C LEU A 303 -5.67 34.60 7.68
N PHE A 304 -5.26 33.37 7.97
CA PHE A 304 -3.85 33.01 7.99
C PHE A 304 -3.44 32.45 6.64
N LYS A 305 -2.47 33.11 6.00
CA LYS A 305 -1.83 32.59 4.77
C LYS A 305 -0.39 32.20 5.09
N PRO A 306 0.08 31.01 4.71
CA PRO A 306 1.49 30.68 4.81
C PRO A 306 2.30 31.68 3.97
N LEU A 307 3.35 32.24 4.56
CA LEU A 307 4.36 32.95 3.79
C LEU A 307 5.22 31.88 3.12
N ALA A 308 4.96 31.63 1.84
CA ALA A 308 5.79 30.71 1.06
C ALA A 308 7.23 31.24 1.09
N ARG A 309 8.12 30.57 1.84
CA ARG A 309 9.52 30.56 1.45
C ARG A 309 9.57 29.76 0.17
N ALA A 310 10.10 30.33 -0.90
CA ALA A 310 10.57 29.53 -2.02
C ALA A 310 11.47 28.45 -1.43
N MET A 311 11.04 27.19 -1.47
CA MET A 311 11.94 26.08 -1.20
C MET A 311 12.97 26.16 -2.31
N ALA A 312 14.17 26.64 -1.98
CA ALA A 312 15.28 26.62 -2.90
C ALA A 312 15.46 25.17 -3.35
N SER A 313 15.18 24.94 -4.64
CA SER A 313 15.63 23.76 -5.35
C SER A 313 17.10 23.53 -4.98
N ALA A 314 17.48 22.29 -4.67
CA ALA A 314 18.87 21.94 -4.49
C ALA A 314 19.60 22.26 -5.80
N VAL A 315 20.24 23.44 -5.85
CA VAL A 315 21.02 23.89 -6.99
C VAL A 315 22.22 22.96 -7.11
N ALA A 316 22.21 22.09 -8.11
CA ALA A 316 23.44 21.50 -8.61
C ALA A 316 24.37 22.66 -9.02
N LYS A 317 25.52 22.79 -8.35
CA LYS A 317 26.56 23.73 -8.75
C LYS A 317 26.87 23.50 -10.25
N PRO A 318 26.75 24.51 -11.12
CA PRO A 318 27.21 24.35 -12.50
C PRO A 318 28.72 24.13 -12.50
N MET A 319 29.17 23.12 -13.25
CA MET A 319 30.59 22.92 -13.53
C MET A 319 31.20 24.18 -14.15
N PRO A 320 32.45 24.56 -13.80
CA PRO A 320 33.14 25.64 -14.47
C PRO A 320 33.37 25.27 -15.93
N ARG A 321 32.84 26.09 -16.85
CA ARG A 321 33.18 26.04 -18.27
C ARG A 321 34.66 26.36 -18.41
N THR A 322 35.45 25.40 -18.89
CA THR A 322 36.80 25.65 -19.39
C THR A 322 36.70 26.58 -20.60
N SER A 323 37.30 27.75 -20.49
CA SER A 323 37.53 28.68 -21.59
C SER A 323 38.39 28.02 -22.66
N ARG A 324 37.86 27.92 -23.90
CA ARG A 324 38.71 27.72 -25.09
C ARG A 324 39.47 29.02 -25.34
N ALA A 325 40.79 28.94 -25.21
CA ALA A 325 41.70 29.95 -25.75
C ALA A 325 41.65 29.91 -27.28
N ARG A 326 41.58 31.09 -27.88
CA ARG A 326 41.83 31.32 -29.31
C ARG A 326 43.32 31.11 -29.60
N ARG A 327 43.62 30.37 -30.67
CA ARG A 327 44.65 30.71 -31.67
C ARG A 327 44.08 30.36 -33.03
#